data_AF-D1B0U5-F1
#
_entry.id   AF-D1B0U5-F1
#
_cell.length_a   1.000
_cell.length_b   1.000
_cell.length_c   1.000
_cell.angle_alpha   90.00
_cell.angle_beta   90.00
_cell.angle_gamma   90.00
#
_symmetry.space_group_name_H-M   'P 1'
#
loop_
_entity.id
_entity.type
_entity.pdbx_description
1 polymer ?
#
loop_
_entity_poly.entity_id
_entity_poly.type
_entity_poly.pdbx_seq_one_letter_code
_entity_poly.pdbx_strand_id
1 'polypeptide(L)' 'MSQAEILEQLKEKRTKCIVYTRVMGYHRPVESFNVGKTGEHKERVQFVEKCSCR' A
#
# COMPACT_ATOMS: atom_id res chain seq x y z
N MET A 1 -8.96 -10.00 23.91
CA MET A 1 -9.24 -10.11 22.47
C MET A 1 -7.91 -10.05 21.74
N SER A 2 -7.51 -11.15 21.12
CA SER A 2 -6.39 -11.21 20.19
C SER A 2 -6.73 -10.42 18.91
N GLN A 3 -5.70 -9.96 18.18
CA GLN A 3 -5.89 -9.18 16.96
C GLN A 3 -6.70 -9.96 15.90
N ALA A 4 -6.54 -11.29 15.85
CA ALA A 4 -7.25 -12.16 14.93
C ALA A 4 -8.77 -12.22 15.20
N GLU A 5 -9.18 -12.24 16.47
CA GLU A 5 -10.60 -12.26 16.86
C GLU A 5 -11.33 -10.97 16.44
N ILE A 6 -10.66 -9.82 16.59
CA ILE A 6 -11.19 -8.51 16.18
C ILE A 6 -11.38 -8.46 14.65
N LEU A 7 -10.41 -9.02 13.91
CA LEU A 7 -10.46 -9.08 12.46
C LEU A 7 -11.64 -9.92 11.97
N GLU A 8 -11.89 -11.11 12.55
CA GLU A 8 -12.98 -11.99 12.11
C GLU A 8 -14.37 -11.39 12.42
N GLN A 9 -14.56 -10.77 13.58
CA GLN A 9 -15.82 -10.12 13.95
C GLN A 9 -16.22 -8.97 13.01
N LEU A 10 -15.25 -8.29 12.41
CA LEU A 10 -15.49 -7.14 11.53
C LEU A 10 -15.54 -7.49 10.04
N LYS A 11 -15.41 -8.77 9.68
CA LYS A 11 -15.27 -9.24 8.29
C LYS A 11 -16.39 -8.76 7.37
N GLU A 12 -17.64 -8.82 7.83
CA GLU A 12 -18.82 -8.43 7.05
C GLU A 12 -18.92 -6.91 6.82
N LYS A 13 -18.27 -6.11 7.68
CA LYS A 13 -18.24 -4.64 7.57
C LYS A 13 -17.12 -4.12 6.67
N ARG A 14 -16.29 -5.01 6.10
CA ARG A 14 -15.12 -4.61 5.31
C ARG A 14 -15.51 -4.20 3.91
N THR A 15 -14.98 -3.07 3.46
CA THR A 15 -15.00 -2.66 2.05
C THR A 15 -13.63 -2.88 1.43
N LYS A 16 -13.60 -3.22 0.14
CA LYS A 16 -12.34 -3.37 -0.60
C LYS A 16 -11.59 -2.02 -0.62
N CYS A 17 -10.35 -2.00 -0.15
CA CYS A 17 -9.48 -0.83 -0.25
C CYS A 17 -8.72 -0.86 -1.59
N ILE A 18 -8.75 0.25 -2.33
CA ILE A 18 -8.00 0.40 -3.58
C ILE A 18 -6.82 1.33 -3.29
N VAL A 19 -5.61 0.82 -3.49
CA VAL A 19 -4.38 1.58 -3.29
C VAL A 19 -3.94 2.21 -4.60
N TYR A 20 -3.72 3.52 -4.59
CA TYR A 20 -3.21 4.28 -5.73
C TYR A 20 -1.77 4.72 -5.49
N THR A 21 -0.98 4.73 -6.56
CA THR A 21 0.39 5.24 -6.51
C THR A 21 0.69 6.11 -7.73
N ARG A 22 1.71 6.96 -7.62
CA ARG A 22 2.13 7.85 -8.70
C ARG A 22 2.99 7.08 -9.72
N VAL A 23 2.61 7.16 -10.99
CA VAL A 23 3.34 6.63 -12.14
C VAL A 23 3.55 7.77 -13.12
N MET A 24 4.82 8.16 -13.35
CA MET A 24 5.21 9.16 -14.36
C MET A 24 4.37 10.46 -14.37
N GLY A 25 3.81 10.88 -13.23
CA GLY A 25 3.05 12.12 -13.09
C GLY A 25 1.53 11.97 -12.85
N TYR A 26 0.94 10.78 -13.00
CA TYR A 26 -0.48 10.54 -12.72
C TYR A 26 -0.71 9.44 -11.67
N HIS A 27 -1.91 9.40 -11.09
CA HIS A 27 -2.31 8.36 -10.14
C HIS A 27 -2.85 7.13 -10.87
N ARG A 28 -2.30 5.96 -10.54
CA ARG A 28 -2.74 4.68 -11.11
C ARG A 28 -2.97 3.68 -9.96
N PRO A 29 -4.05 2.87 -10.02
CA PRO A 29 -4.28 1.84 -9.02
C PRO A 29 -3.19 0.76 -9.12
N VAL A 30 -2.67 0.34 -7.97
CA VAL A 30 -1.63 -0.69 -7.87
C VAL A 30 -2.13 -2.03 -8.40
N GLU A 31 -3.42 -2.33 -8.23
CA GLU A 31 -4.06 -3.55 -8.73
C GLU A 31 -3.98 -3.71 -10.26
N SER A 32 -3.78 -2.62 -11.00
CA SER A 32 -3.67 -2.64 -12.47
C SER A 32 -2.23 -2.91 -12.94
N PHE A 33 -1.28 -3.19 -12.06
CA PHE A 33 0.13 -3.33 -12.41
C PHE A 33 0.41 -4.66 -13.10
N ASN A 34 1.10 -4.61 -14.23
CA ASN A 34 1.64 -5.81 -14.90
C ASN A 34 2.89 -6.30 -14.14
N VAL A 35 3.33 -7.53 -14.40
CA VAL A 35 4.47 -8.17 -13.71
C VAL A 35 5.73 -7.28 -13.72
N GLY A 36 6.09 -6.71 -14.87
CA GLY A 36 7.26 -5.81 -14.98
C GLY A 36 7.11 -4.52 -14.15
N LYS A 37 5.91 -3.94 -14.11
CA LYS A 37 5.63 -2.73 -13.32
C LYS A 37 5.67 -3.02 -11.82
N THR A 38 5.19 -4.19 -11.41
CA THR A 38 5.29 -4.66 -10.03
C THR A 38 6.75 -4.87 -9.61
N GLY A 39 7.59 -5.37 -10.51
CA GLY A 39 9.05 -5.46 -10.32
C GLY A 39 9.68 -4.09 -10.10
N GLU A 40 9.50 -3.17 -11.05
CA GLU A 40 10.03 -1.80 -10.93
C GLU A 40 9.53 -1.08 -9.67
N HIS A 41 8.27 -1.26 -9.29
CA HIS A 41 7.73 -0.64 -8.07
C HIS A 41 8.41 -1.14 -6.78
N LYS A 42 8.81 -2.42 -6.73
CA LYS A 42 9.52 -3.00 -5.58
C LYS A 42 10.98 -2.52 -5.48
N GLU A 43 11.58 -2.16 -6.60
CA GLU A 43 12.96 -1.65 -6.66
C GLU A 43 13.05 -0.15 -6.30
N ARG A 44 11.92 0.54 -6.11
CA ARG A 44 11.91 1.95 -5.71
C ARG A 44 12.45 2.13 -4.30
N VAL A 45 13.41 3.02 -4.14
CA VAL A 45 13.94 3.42 -2.84
C VAL A 45 13.13 4.60 -2.30
N GLN A 46 12.58 4.44 -1.10
CA GLN A 46 11.86 5.52 -0.41
C GLN A 46 12.87 6.42 0.30
N PHE A 47 12.70 7.73 0.15
CA PHE A 47 13.46 8.69 0.94
C PHE A 47 12.97 8.65 2.39
N VAL A 48 13.91 8.44 3.32
CA VAL A 48 13.66 8.54 4.75
C VAL A 48 14.33 9.81 5.23
N GLU A 49 13.53 10.76 5.68
CA GLU A 49 14.06 11.97 6.30
C GLU A 49 14.82 11.58 7.58
N LYS A 50 16.01 12.17 7.77
CA LYS A 50 16.73 11.98 9.03
C LYS A 50 15.90 12.62 10.14
N CYS A 51 15.56 11.88 11.20
CA CYS A 51 14.81 12.47 12.32
C CYS A 51 15.57 13.70 12.81
N SER A 52 14.99 14.89 12.61
CA SER A 52 15.52 16.13 13.15
C SER A 52 15.09 16.35 14.61
N CYS A 53 14.49 15.32 15.22
CA CYS A 53 14.06 15.33 16.60
C CYS A 53 15.30 15.36 17.53
N ARG A 54 15.58 16.55 18.06
CA ARG A 54 16.50 16.79 19.17
C ARG A 54 15.72 16.66 20.48
#